data_AF-A0A453DHX3-F1
#
_entry.id   AF-A0A453DHX3-F1
#
_cell.length_a   1.000
_cell.length_b   1.000
_cell.length_c   1.000
_cell.angle_alpha   90.00
_cell.angle_beta   90.00
_cell.angle_gamma   90.00
#
_symmetry.space_group_name_H-M   'P 1'
#
loop_
_entity.id
_entity.type
_entity.pdbx_description
1 polymer ?
#
loop_
_entity_poly.entity_id
_entity_poly.type
_entity_poly.pdbx_seq_one_letter_code
_entity_poly.pdbx_strand_id
1 'polypeptide(L)'
;RGPGVAVMTLSWIMTLYTLWQMVEMHEMVPGKRFDRYHELGQYAFGETLGLWIVVPQQLVVEISLDIVYMITGGKSLKKFHDLVCDGRCKDIKLSYFIMIFASAQFVISQLPNFDSIATISLAAALMSICYSTIAWGASVDKGKADGVDYSLRASTTSGMVFDFLGGLGQMAFSFSGHNVVLEIQASIPSTAD
;
A
#
# COMPACT_ATOMS: atom_id res chain seq x y z
N ARG A 1 1.60 -26.51 -0.67
CA ARG A 1 1.78 -25.26 0.10
C ARG A 1 3.16 -24.73 -0.26
N GLY A 2 3.32 -23.57 -0.88
CA GLY A 2 4.67 -23.21 -1.34
C GLY A 2 4.77 -21.93 -2.17
N PRO A 3 4.14 -21.86 -3.36
CA PRO A 3 4.44 -20.78 -4.30
C PRO A 3 4.04 -19.40 -3.78
N GLY A 4 2.87 -19.26 -3.15
CA GLY A 4 2.44 -17.97 -2.57
C GLY A 4 3.37 -17.47 -1.46
N VAL A 5 3.78 -18.35 -0.54
CA VAL A 5 4.73 -17.99 0.53
C VAL A 5 6.10 -17.66 -0.05
N ALA A 6 6.59 -18.45 -1.01
CA ALA A 6 7.87 -18.19 -1.67
C ALA A 6 7.87 -16.84 -2.40
N VAL A 7 6.82 -16.53 -3.17
CA VAL A 7 6.68 -15.24 -3.85
C VAL A 7 6.58 -14.10 -2.85
N MET A 8 5.80 -14.25 -1.77
CA MET A 8 5.70 -13.22 -0.73
C MET A 8 7.05 -12.94 -0.05
N THR A 9 7.81 -13.98 0.29
CA THR A 9 9.15 -13.83 0.87
C THR A 9 10.12 -13.18 -0.12
N LEU A 10 10.10 -13.60 -1.40
CA LEU A 10 10.94 -12.99 -2.44
C LEU A 10 10.58 -11.52 -2.66
N SER A 11 9.29 -11.20 -2.75
CA SER A 11 8.79 -9.83 -2.84
C SER A 11 9.29 -8.99 -1.67
N TRP A 12 9.19 -9.49 -0.44
CA TRP A 12 9.70 -8.81 0.74
C TRP A 12 11.21 -8.55 0.67
N ILE A 13 12.02 -9.55 0.25
CA ILE A 13 13.48 -9.37 0.10
C ILE A 13 13.80 -8.31 -0.97
N MET A 14 13.17 -8.40 -2.14
CA MET A 14 13.36 -7.41 -3.21
C MET A 14 13.00 -6.00 -2.75
N THR A 15 11.90 -5.89 -2.01
CA THR A 15 11.39 -4.64 -1.45
C THR A 15 12.36 -4.01 -0.45
N LEU A 16 12.90 -4.81 0.48
CA LEU A 16 13.92 -4.33 1.41
C LEU A 16 15.20 -3.91 0.70
N TYR A 17 15.61 -4.67 -0.32
CA TYR A 17 16.80 -4.35 -1.09
C TYR A 17 16.64 -3.02 -1.86
N THR A 18 15.49 -2.79 -2.51
CA THR A 18 15.23 -1.53 -3.22
C THR A 18 15.10 -0.34 -2.26
N LEU A 19 14.49 -0.53 -1.09
CA LEU A 19 14.49 0.50 -0.03
C LEU A 19 15.90 0.89 0.37
N TRP A 20 16.74 -0.11 0.65
CA TRP A 20 18.13 0.12 1.02
C TRP A 20 18.89 0.88 -0.07
N GLN A 21 18.71 0.51 -1.34
CA GLN A 21 19.28 1.25 -2.47
C GLN A 21 18.79 2.71 -2.54
N MET A 22 17.49 2.96 -2.34
CA MET A 22 16.96 4.33 -2.37
C MET A 22 17.55 5.19 -1.25
N VAL A 23 17.74 4.62 -0.06
CA VAL A 23 18.39 5.31 1.06
C VAL A 23 19.83 5.71 0.70
N GLU A 24 20.62 4.79 0.13
CA GLU A 24 22.00 5.06 -0.26
C GLU A 24 22.08 6.10 -1.40
N MET A 25 21.13 6.06 -2.33
CA MET A 25 21.07 6.98 -3.46
C MET A 25 20.65 8.42 -3.08
N HIS A 26 20.09 8.62 -1.88
CA HIS A 26 19.62 9.92 -1.42
C HIS A 26 20.76 10.95 -1.25
N GLU A 27 21.95 10.50 -0.84
CA GLU A 27 23.17 11.31 -0.65
C GLU A 27 24.37 10.81 -1.47
N MET A 28 24.14 10.11 -2.59
CA MET A 28 25.21 9.49 -3.40
C MET A 28 26.21 10.48 -4.03
N VAL A 29 25.88 11.77 -4.09
CA VAL A 29 26.75 12.83 -4.62
C VAL A 29 27.07 13.83 -3.51
N PRO A 30 28.35 14.08 -3.20
CA PRO A 30 28.74 15.10 -2.22
C PRO A 30 28.12 16.46 -2.57
N GLY A 31 27.31 16.99 -1.65
CA GLY A 31 26.66 18.30 -1.78
C GLY A 31 25.35 18.34 -2.58
N LYS A 32 24.79 17.21 -3.03
CA LYS A 32 23.46 17.16 -3.66
C LYS A 32 22.57 16.09 -3.03
N ARG A 33 21.48 16.53 -2.41
CA ARG A 33 20.43 15.69 -1.83
C ARG A 33 19.32 15.48 -2.86
N PHE A 34 18.91 14.23 -3.09
CA PHE A 34 17.82 13.91 -4.00
C PHE A 34 16.53 13.67 -3.22
N ASP A 35 15.73 14.71 -3.03
CA ASP A 35 14.53 14.64 -2.19
C ASP A 35 13.31 14.04 -2.89
N ARG A 36 13.33 13.95 -4.23
CA ARG A 36 12.22 13.41 -5.03
C ARG A 36 12.66 12.29 -5.97
N TYR A 37 11.77 11.30 -6.16
CA TYR A 37 12.03 10.14 -7.00
C TYR A 37 12.31 10.50 -8.48
N HIS A 38 11.63 11.52 -9.02
CA HIS A 38 11.88 11.98 -10.38
C HIS A 38 13.21 12.73 -10.54
N GLU A 39 13.72 13.40 -9.51
CA GLU A 39 15.03 14.07 -9.56
C GLU A 39 16.17 13.06 -9.67
N LEU A 40 16.07 11.95 -8.93
CA LEU A 40 16.98 10.82 -9.07
C LEU A 40 16.91 10.21 -10.48
N GLY A 41 15.69 10.07 -11.02
CA GLY A 41 15.47 9.61 -12.39
C GLY A 41 16.10 10.53 -13.44
N GLN A 42 15.98 11.85 -13.27
CA GLN A 42 16.61 12.83 -14.14
C GLN A 42 18.14 12.80 -14.06
N TYR A 43 18.70 12.52 -12.89
CA TYR A 43 20.14 12.36 -12.73
C TYR A 43 20.66 11.09 -13.42
N ALA A 44 19.95 9.97 -13.29
CA ALA A 44 20.38 8.68 -13.86
C ALA A 44 20.18 8.58 -15.38
N PHE A 45 19.07 9.12 -15.91
CA PHE A 45 18.66 8.94 -17.30
C PHE A 45 18.70 10.23 -18.14
N GLY A 46 19.04 11.37 -17.54
CA GLY A 46 19.02 12.70 -18.17
C GLY A 46 17.72 13.47 -17.92
N GLU A 47 17.79 14.81 -18.01
CA GLU A 47 16.71 15.72 -17.57
C GLU A 47 15.36 15.47 -18.25
N THR A 48 15.37 15.18 -19.56
CA THR A 48 14.14 14.95 -20.34
C THR A 48 13.70 13.49 -20.25
N LEU A 49 14.62 12.55 -20.48
CA LEU A 49 14.28 11.13 -20.57
C LEU A 49 13.89 10.54 -19.20
N GLY A 50 14.59 10.92 -18.13
CA GLY A 50 14.26 10.50 -16.77
C GLY A 50 12.87 10.94 -16.33
N LEU A 51 12.48 12.18 -16.65
CA LEU A 51 11.15 12.70 -16.32
C LEU A 51 10.06 11.95 -17.09
N TRP A 52 10.23 11.73 -18.39
CA TRP A 52 9.25 11.00 -19.22
C TRP A 52 9.10 9.52 -18.89
N ILE A 53 10.12 8.89 -18.29
CA ILE A 53 10.01 7.49 -17.84
C ILE A 53 9.37 7.43 -16.45
N VAL A 54 9.84 8.24 -15.50
CA VAL A 54 9.48 8.11 -14.09
C VAL A 54 8.08 8.68 -13.81
N VAL A 55 7.76 9.87 -14.33
CA VAL A 55 6.51 10.55 -13.98
C VAL A 55 5.26 9.77 -14.43
N PRO A 56 5.18 9.21 -15.65
CA PRO A 56 4.01 8.43 -16.04
C PRO A 56 3.82 7.18 -15.16
N GLN A 57 4.91 6.49 -14.81
CA GLN A 57 4.83 5.33 -13.94
C GLN A 57 4.37 5.71 -12.53
N GLN A 58 4.88 6.81 -11.97
CA GLN A 58 4.46 7.32 -10.66
C GLN A 58 2.98 7.70 -10.68
N LEU A 59 2.51 8.43 -11.69
CA LEU A 59 1.09 8.80 -11.83
C LEU A 59 0.18 7.58 -11.93
N VAL A 60 0.55 6.57 -12.72
CA VAL A 60 -0.23 5.33 -12.83
C VAL A 60 -0.35 4.63 -11.47
N VAL A 61 0.74 4.58 -10.69
CA VAL A 61 0.73 3.95 -9.37
C VAL A 61 -0.14 4.76 -8.40
N GLU A 62 0.05 6.07 -8.28
CA GLU A 62 -0.72 6.91 -7.34
C GLU A 62 -2.23 6.86 -7.63
N ILE A 63 -2.63 7.03 -8.90
CA ILE A 63 -4.05 6.94 -9.31
C ILE A 63 -4.63 5.55 -8.97
N SER A 64 -3.85 4.49 -9.20
CA SER A 64 -4.30 3.13 -8.89
C SER A 64 -4.43 2.91 -7.38
N LEU A 65 -3.50 3.42 -6.57
CA LEU A 65 -3.54 3.35 -5.12
C LEU A 65 -4.79 4.05 -4.57
N ASP A 66 -5.07 5.27 -5.04
CA ASP A 66 -6.25 6.04 -4.64
C ASP A 66 -7.54 5.27 -4.89
N ILE A 67 -7.71 4.71 -6.10
CA ILE A 67 -8.91 3.92 -6.45
C ILE A 67 -9.05 2.70 -5.53
N VAL A 68 -7.96 1.95 -5.32
CA VAL A 68 -7.99 0.74 -4.50
C VAL A 68 -8.29 1.06 -3.04
N TYR A 69 -7.72 2.14 -2.49
CA TYR A 69 -7.99 2.58 -1.13
C TYR A 69 -9.44 3.05 -0.94
N MET A 70 -10.02 3.78 -1.90
CA MET A 70 -11.43 4.17 -1.82
C MET A 70 -12.37 2.95 -1.80
N ILE A 71 -12.11 1.97 -2.67
CA ILE A 71 -12.90 0.72 -2.73
C ILE A 71 -12.72 -0.09 -1.44
N THR A 72 -11.48 -0.20 -0.94
CA THR A 72 -11.17 -1.00 0.25
C THR A 72 -11.76 -0.36 1.51
N GLY A 73 -11.62 0.95 1.68
CA GLY A 73 -12.24 1.70 2.78
C GLY A 73 -13.76 1.59 2.77
N GLY A 74 -14.40 1.74 1.61
CA GLY A 74 -15.84 1.54 1.46
C GLY A 74 -16.30 0.11 1.81
N LYS A 75 -15.53 -0.92 1.40
CA LYS A 75 -15.82 -2.32 1.77
C LYS A 75 -15.69 -2.54 3.28
N SER A 76 -14.69 -1.94 3.92
CA SER A 76 -14.48 -2.03 5.37
C SER A 76 -15.64 -1.39 6.14
N LEU A 77 -16.08 -0.19 5.73
CA LEU A 77 -17.25 0.47 6.32
C LEU A 77 -18.52 -0.36 6.14
N LYS A 78 -18.74 -0.94 4.95
CA LYS A 78 -19.88 -1.83 4.72
C LYS A 78 -19.85 -3.04 5.66
N LYS A 79 -18.71 -3.72 5.79
CA LYS A 79 -18.57 -4.85 6.73
C LYS A 79 -18.84 -4.45 8.17
N PHE A 80 -18.36 -3.29 8.60
CA PHE A 80 -18.63 -2.78 9.94
C PHE A 80 -20.13 -2.53 10.16
N HIS A 81 -20.80 -1.88 9.20
CA HIS A 81 -22.24 -1.71 9.22
C HIS A 81 -22.98 -3.04 9.32
N ASP A 82 -22.61 -4.03 8.50
CA ASP A 82 -23.26 -5.34 8.48
C ASP A 82 -23.09 -6.09 9.81
N LEU A 83 -21.92 -5.96 10.46
CA LEU A 83 -21.64 -6.53 11.78
C LEU A 83 -22.47 -5.87 12.90
N VAL A 84 -22.60 -4.55 12.89
CA VAL A 84 -23.36 -3.80 13.92
C VAL A 84 -24.86 -4.00 13.76
N CYS A 85 -25.33 -4.07 12.52
CA CYS A 85 -26.74 -4.17 12.20
C CYS A 85 -27.31 -5.57 12.42
N ASP A 86 -26.49 -6.63 12.33
CA ASP A 86 -26.87 -8.03 12.60
C ASP A 86 -28.20 -8.42 11.90
N GLY A 87 -28.31 -8.09 10.61
CA GLY A 87 -29.49 -8.39 9.79
C GLY A 87 -30.73 -7.51 10.02
N ARG A 88 -30.68 -6.51 10.92
CA ARG A 88 -31.82 -5.61 11.21
C ARG A 88 -31.87 -4.36 10.33
N CYS A 89 -30.80 -4.04 9.63
CA CYS A 89 -30.72 -2.86 8.77
C CYS A 89 -30.99 -3.19 7.31
N LYS A 90 -31.37 -2.18 6.54
CA LYS A 90 -31.52 -2.28 5.08
C LYS A 90 -30.14 -2.47 4.43
N ASP A 91 -30.06 -3.36 3.45
CA ASP A 91 -28.84 -3.49 2.65
C ASP A 91 -28.60 -2.22 1.83
N ILE A 92 -27.42 -1.64 2.01
CA ILE A 92 -26.98 -0.43 1.32
C ILE A 92 -25.92 -0.84 0.29
N LYS A 93 -26.03 -0.27 -0.92
CA LYS A 93 -25.07 -0.52 -2.00
C LYS A 93 -23.67 -0.07 -1.58
N LEU A 94 -22.66 -0.86 -1.94
CA LEU A 94 -21.24 -0.55 -1.67
C LEU A 94 -20.85 0.86 -2.13
N SER A 95 -21.40 1.32 -3.25
CA SER A 95 -21.16 2.65 -3.82
C SER A 95 -21.39 3.77 -2.80
N TYR A 96 -22.41 3.67 -1.95
CA TYR A 96 -22.68 4.69 -0.92
C TYR A 96 -21.62 4.68 0.16
N PHE A 97 -21.15 3.51 0.60
CA PHE A 97 -20.05 3.43 1.57
C PHE A 97 -18.73 3.96 1.01
N ILE A 98 -18.47 3.74 -0.29
CA ILE A 98 -17.33 4.36 -0.98
C ILE A 98 -17.46 5.88 -0.96
N MET A 99 -18.64 6.43 -1.28
CA MET A 99 -18.87 7.89 -1.24
C MET A 99 -18.72 8.47 0.16
N ILE A 100 -19.17 7.76 1.20
CA ILE A 100 -18.98 8.17 2.60
C ILE A 100 -17.48 8.24 2.92
N PHE A 101 -16.73 7.18 2.61
CA PHE A 101 -15.29 7.15 2.83
C PHE A 101 -14.56 8.26 2.05
N ALA A 102 -14.92 8.46 0.78
CA ALA A 102 -14.37 9.50 -0.08
C ALA A 102 -14.67 10.91 0.46
N SER A 103 -15.86 11.14 1.02
CA SER A 103 -16.21 12.45 1.61
C SER A 103 -15.34 12.78 2.82
N ALA A 104 -15.02 11.80 3.67
CA ALA A 104 -14.10 12.00 4.79
C ALA A 104 -12.67 12.28 4.30
N GLN A 105 -12.18 11.52 3.32
CA GLN A 105 -10.87 11.74 2.68
C GLN A 105 -10.77 13.11 2.01
N PHE A 106 -11.83 13.56 1.35
CA PHE A 106 -11.89 14.88 0.74
C PHE A 106 -11.75 16.00 1.77
N VAL A 107 -12.36 15.88 2.95
CA VAL A 107 -12.19 16.86 4.03
C VAL A 107 -10.76 16.83 4.58
N ILE A 108 -10.19 15.64 4.77
CA ILE A 108 -8.81 15.48 5.24
C ILE A 108 -7.81 16.07 4.24
N SER A 109 -8.06 15.95 2.93
CA SER A 109 -7.16 16.49 1.90
C SER A 109 -7.13 18.03 1.86
N GLN A 110 -8.10 18.71 2.47
CA GLN A 110 -8.08 20.17 2.62
C GLN A 110 -7.23 20.65 3.80
N LEU A 111 -6.69 19.74 4.64
CA LEU A 111 -5.83 20.13 5.75
C LEU A 111 -4.49 20.66 5.22
N PRO A 112 -4.15 21.94 5.45
CA PRO A 112 -3.00 22.58 4.80
C PRO A 112 -1.67 22.30 5.50
N ASN A 113 -1.66 21.62 6.65
CA ASN A 113 -0.49 21.56 7.53
C ASN A 113 -0.05 20.12 7.85
N PHE A 114 1.25 19.84 7.67
CA PHE A 114 1.86 18.53 7.91
C PHE A 114 1.69 18.05 9.37
N ASP A 115 1.67 18.97 10.34
CA ASP A 115 1.43 18.64 11.76
C ASP A 115 0.05 18.00 12.01
N SER A 116 -0.97 18.38 11.24
CA SER A 116 -2.31 17.78 11.34
C SER A 116 -2.33 16.35 10.77
N ILE A 117 -1.53 16.10 9.73
CA ILE A 117 -1.38 14.78 9.12
C ILE A 117 -0.52 13.87 10.02
N ALA A 118 0.47 14.40 10.74
CA ALA A 118 1.31 13.63 11.65
C ALA A 118 0.47 12.91 12.73
N THR A 119 -0.55 13.57 13.27
CA THR A 119 -1.48 12.97 14.24
C THR A 119 -2.30 11.83 13.62
N ILE A 120 -2.81 12.03 12.41
CA ILE A 120 -3.56 11.01 11.66
C ILE A 120 -2.65 9.82 11.33
N SER A 121 -1.40 10.10 10.93
CA SER A 121 -0.37 9.10 10.64
C SER A 121 -0.03 8.27 11.88
N LEU A 122 0.16 8.91 13.04
CA LEU A 122 0.37 8.22 14.30
C LEU A 122 -0.81 7.31 14.66
N ALA A 123 -2.04 7.81 14.54
CA ALA A 123 -3.24 7.01 14.77
C ALA A 123 -3.31 5.81 13.79
N ALA A 124 -2.99 6.02 12.51
CA ALA A 124 -2.94 4.96 11.51
C ALA A 124 -1.87 3.90 11.81
N ALA A 125 -0.69 4.32 12.30
CA ALA A 125 0.38 3.43 12.72
C ALA A 125 -0.05 2.58 13.92
N LEU A 126 -0.66 3.19 14.94
CA LEU A 126 -1.21 2.49 16.11
C LEU A 126 -2.28 1.46 15.69
N MET A 127 -3.21 1.86 14.83
CA MET A 127 -4.25 0.96 14.31
C MET A 127 -3.65 -0.21 13.53
N SER A 128 -2.59 0.03 12.74
CA SER A 128 -1.89 -1.01 11.98
C SER A 128 -1.18 -2.02 12.88
N ILE A 129 -0.56 -1.54 13.97
CA ILE A 129 0.05 -2.40 15.00
C ILE A 129 -1.05 -3.25 15.64
N CYS A 130 -2.12 -2.63 16.14
CA CYS A 130 -3.23 -3.35 16.77
C CYS A 130 -3.83 -4.42 15.84
N TYR A 131 -4.10 -4.06 14.57
CA TYR A 131 -4.64 -4.99 13.59
C TYR A 131 -3.69 -6.17 13.34
N SER A 132 -2.40 -5.91 13.20
CA SER A 132 -1.39 -6.96 13.00
C SER A 132 -1.25 -7.87 14.22
N THR A 133 -1.28 -7.31 15.44
CA THR A 133 -1.25 -8.07 16.69
C THR A 133 -2.47 -8.98 16.81
N ILE A 134 -3.67 -8.47 16.51
CA ILE A 134 -4.91 -9.26 16.53
C ILE A 134 -4.84 -10.37 15.47
N ALA A 135 -4.44 -10.05 14.24
CA ALA A 135 -4.34 -11.03 13.16
C ALA A 135 -3.36 -12.16 13.51
N TRP A 136 -2.19 -11.83 14.05
CA TRP A 136 -1.21 -12.81 14.47
C TRP A 136 -1.69 -13.63 15.66
N GLY A 137 -2.20 -12.97 16.72
CA GLY A 137 -2.72 -13.63 17.92
C GLY A 137 -3.88 -14.58 17.62
N ALA A 138 -4.86 -14.13 16.82
CA ALA A 138 -5.99 -14.97 16.40
C ALA A 138 -5.54 -16.15 15.52
N SER A 139 -4.51 -15.98 14.70
CA SER A 139 -3.95 -17.07 13.88
C SER A 139 -3.23 -18.12 14.74
N VAL A 140 -2.52 -17.68 15.78
CA VAL A 140 -1.84 -18.58 16.73
C VAL A 140 -2.88 -19.36 17.56
N ASP A 141 -3.88 -18.67 18.11
CA ASP A 141 -4.95 -19.29 18.91
C ASP A 141 -5.77 -20.31 18.13
N LYS A 142 -6.16 -19.97 16.89
CA LYS A 142 -6.94 -20.88 16.03
C LYS A 142 -6.15 -22.08 15.54
N GLY A 143 -4.82 -21.98 15.50
CA GLY A 143 -3.94 -23.05 15.07
C GLY A 143 -4.11 -23.45 13.59
N LYS A 144 -3.55 -24.60 13.22
CA LYS A 144 -3.64 -25.12 11.85
C LYS A 144 -5.04 -25.67 11.61
N ALA A 145 -5.80 -25.03 10.71
CA ALA A 145 -7.06 -25.58 10.25
C ALA A 145 -6.84 -26.88 9.44
N ASP A 146 -7.61 -27.92 9.77
CA ASP A 146 -7.62 -29.20 9.06
C ASP A 146 -8.46 -29.12 7.78
N GLY A 147 -8.00 -29.78 6.71
CA GLY A 147 -8.72 -29.84 5.44
C GLY A 147 -8.71 -28.57 4.59
N VAL A 148 -7.82 -27.61 4.84
CA VAL A 148 -7.72 -26.39 4.02
C VAL A 148 -7.24 -26.73 2.61
N ASP A 149 -8.09 -26.49 1.62
CA ASP A 149 -7.74 -26.54 0.21
C ASP A 149 -7.03 -25.24 -0.22
N TYR A 150 -5.87 -25.38 -0.84
CA TYR A 150 -5.06 -24.29 -1.38
C TYR A 150 -5.05 -24.30 -2.92
N SER A 151 -5.96 -25.05 -3.55
CA SER A 151 -6.14 -25.06 -4.99
C SER A 151 -6.67 -23.71 -5.51
N LEU A 152 -6.45 -23.42 -6.80
CA LEU A 152 -7.02 -22.24 -7.44
C LEU A 152 -8.55 -22.42 -7.50
N ARG A 153 -9.29 -21.33 -7.25
CA ARG A 153 -10.76 -21.38 -7.15
C ARG A 153 -11.41 -21.61 -8.51
N ALA A 154 -10.82 -21.09 -9.58
CA ALA A 154 -11.31 -21.29 -10.93
C ALA A 154 -11.03 -22.70 -11.47
N SER A 155 -12.05 -23.30 -12.09
CA SER A 155 -11.95 -24.59 -12.78
C SER A 155 -11.52 -24.49 -14.25
N THR A 156 -11.59 -23.30 -14.83
CA THR A 156 -11.19 -23.04 -16.23
C THR A 156 -9.75 -22.53 -16.31
N THR A 157 -9.03 -22.87 -17.38
CA THR A 157 -7.64 -22.43 -17.58
C THR A 157 -7.51 -20.90 -17.57
N SER A 158 -8.42 -20.19 -18.22
CA SER A 158 -8.43 -18.72 -18.21
C SER A 158 -8.65 -18.15 -16.81
N GLY A 159 -9.61 -18.71 -16.06
CA GLY A 159 -9.88 -18.29 -14.68
C GLY A 159 -8.69 -18.55 -13.76
N MET A 160 -8.00 -19.68 -13.91
CA MET A 160 -6.79 -19.99 -13.15
C MET A 160 -5.66 -18.97 -13.40
N VAL A 161 -5.49 -18.54 -14.65
CA VAL A 161 -4.52 -17.49 -15.00
C VAL A 161 -4.90 -16.15 -14.39
N PHE A 162 -6.18 -15.75 -14.46
CA PHE A 162 -6.65 -14.50 -13.84
C PHE A 162 -6.54 -14.52 -12.31
N ASP A 163 -6.87 -15.65 -11.66
CA ASP A 163 -6.72 -15.83 -10.22
C ASP A 163 -5.24 -15.73 -9.81
N PHE A 164 -4.34 -16.35 -10.58
CA PHE A 164 -2.90 -16.29 -10.34
C PHE A 164 -2.35 -14.86 -10.49
N LEU A 165 -2.65 -14.19 -11.61
CA LEU A 165 -2.23 -12.81 -11.85
C LEU A 165 -2.85 -11.83 -10.84
N GLY A 166 -4.10 -12.07 -10.46
CA GLY A 166 -4.78 -11.30 -9.41
C GLY A 166 -4.09 -11.45 -8.05
N GLY A 167 -3.66 -12.66 -7.69
CA GLY A 167 -2.88 -12.93 -6.49
C GLY A 167 -1.52 -12.24 -6.51
N LEU A 168 -0.80 -12.29 -7.64
CA LEU A 168 0.45 -11.55 -7.83
C LEU A 168 0.23 -10.03 -7.67
N GLY A 169 -0.83 -9.49 -8.25
CA GLY A 169 -1.19 -8.08 -8.13
C GLY A 169 -1.49 -7.67 -6.67
N GLN A 170 -2.19 -8.50 -5.91
CA GLN A 170 -2.45 -8.24 -4.49
C GLN A 170 -1.17 -8.25 -3.65
N MET A 171 -0.23 -9.16 -3.93
CA MET A 171 1.08 -9.18 -3.26
C MET A 171 1.92 -7.95 -3.61
N ALA A 172 2.00 -7.60 -4.90
CA ALA A 172 2.71 -6.42 -5.36
C ALA A 172 2.15 -5.13 -4.72
N PHE A 173 0.82 -5.02 -4.63
CA PHE A 173 0.16 -3.90 -3.97
C PHE A 173 0.47 -3.84 -2.46
N SER A 174 0.53 -4.99 -1.78
CA SER A 174 0.82 -5.05 -0.34
C SER A 174 2.23 -4.56 0.01
N PHE A 175 3.17 -4.65 -0.93
CA PHE A 175 4.53 -4.11 -0.80
C PHE A 175 4.72 -2.79 -1.57
N SER A 176 3.63 -2.12 -1.98
CA SER A 176 3.69 -0.78 -2.56
C SER A 176 3.79 0.28 -1.45
N GLY A 177 4.54 1.37 -1.68
CA GLY A 177 4.79 2.44 -0.68
C GLY A 177 6.17 3.08 -0.77
N HIS A 178 7.06 2.46 -1.54
CA HIS A 178 8.44 2.85 -1.82
C HIS A 178 8.57 4.26 -2.40
N ASN A 179 7.58 4.71 -3.17
CA ASN A 179 7.63 5.96 -3.92
C ASN A 179 7.69 7.21 -3.02
N VAL A 180 7.18 7.10 -1.78
CA VAL A 180 7.11 8.23 -0.83
C VAL A 180 8.33 8.25 0.10
N VAL A 181 9.20 7.23 0.04
CA VAL A 181 10.31 7.08 0.99
C VAL A 181 11.31 8.24 0.88
N LEU A 182 11.65 8.66 -0.34
CA LEU A 182 12.55 9.82 -0.53
C LEU A 182 11.94 11.11 0.01
N GLU A 183 10.62 11.30 -0.14
CA GLU A 183 9.92 12.48 0.37
C GLU A 183 9.84 12.47 1.91
N ILE A 184 9.67 11.30 2.53
CA ILE A 184 9.75 11.15 3.98
C ILE A 184 11.19 11.41 4.46
N GLN A 185 12.19 10.88 3.77
CA GLN A 185 13.60 11.10 4.11
C GLN A 185 13.98 12.58 3.99
N ALA A 186 13.44 13.31 3.03
CA ALA A 186 13.60 14.76 2.89
C ALA A 186 13.20 15.54 4.17
N SER A 187 12.26 15.01 4.97
CA SER A 187 11.82 15.64 6.22
C SER A 187 12.72 15.39 7.43
N ILE A 188 13.68 14.44 7.34
CA ILE A 188 14.59 14.12 8.43
C ILE A 188 15.81 15.07 8.36
N PRO A 189 16.20 15.70 9.50
CA PRO A 189 17.39 16.53 9.55
C PRO A 189 18.63 15.69 9.21
N SER A 190 19.40 16.15 8.21
CA SER A 190 20.69 15.57 7.87
C SER A 190 21.70 15.91 8.98
N THR A 191 22.63 15.00 9.26
CA THR A 191 23.79 15.30 10.11
C THR A 191 24.53 16.48 9.50
N ALA A 192 24.61 17.57 10.26
CA ALA A 192 25.42 18.71 9.90
C ALA A 192 26.89 18.26 9.77
N ASP A 193 27.49 18.52 8.61
CA ASP A 193 28.91 18.86 8.58
C ASP A 193 29.11 20.28 9.15
#